data_AF-A0A2J8GLA7-F1
#
_entry.id   AF-A0A2J8GLA7-F1
#
_cell.length_a   1.000
_cell.length_b   1.000
_cell.length_c   1.000
_cell.angle_alpha   90.00
_cell.angle_beta   90.00
_cell.angle_gamma   90.00
#
_symmetry.space_group_name_H-M   'P 1'
#
loop_
_entity.id
_entity.type
_entity.pdbx_description
1 polymer ?
#
loop_
_entity_poly.entity_id
_entity_poly.type
_entity_poly.pdbx_seq_one_letter_code
_entity_poly.pdbx_strand_id
1 'polypeptide(L)'
;MTQRQRLRQLANVLNASTPLGLVLAGLAGTRTFRGPRGLIVATGYCWRLPVAGAFTVGNVVIFRSGADAALTSRALLGHEERHSTQYAWCLGLPFLLFYFAAAAWSAARYGDPASGNPFERHAGLEAGGYVDRRHRRDRRHRHE
;
A
#
# COMPACT_ATOMS: atom_id res chain seq x y z
N MET A 1 -2.31 -17.56 11.60
CA MET A 1 -2.68 -17.33 10.18
C MET A 1 -4.08 -17.84 9.94
N THR A 2 -4.98 -17.01 9.44
CA THR A 2 -6.36 -17.44 9.11
C THR A 2 -6.43 -18.02 7.69
N GLN A 3 -7.48 -18.78 7.38
CA GLN A 3 -7.70 -19.32 6.02
C GLN A 3 -7.73 -18.21 4.95
N ARG A 4 -8.34 -17.06 5.26
CA ARG A 4 -8.38 -15.89 4.36
C ARG A 4 -6.97 -15.36 4.05
N GLN A 5 -6.08 -15.32 5.03
CA GLN A 5 -4.69 -14.87 4.84
C GLN A 5 -3.89 -15.83 3.95
N ARG A 6 -4.14 -17.14 4.07
CA ARG A 6 -3.54 -18.16 3.19
C ARG A 6 -4.06 -18.05 1.77
N LEU A 7 -5.37 -17.87 1.58
CA LEU A 7 -5.96 -17.71 0.26
C LEU A 7 -5.41 -16.48 -0.45
N ARG A 8 -5.30 -15.35 0.25
CA ARG A 8 -4.67 -14.13 -0.26
C ARG A 8 -3.21 -14.38 -0.67
N GLN A 9 -2.44 -15.05 0.18
CA GLN A 9 -1.04 -15.37 -0.13
C GLN A 9 -0.94 -16.22 -1.40
N LEU A 10 -1.78 -17.25 -1.51
CA LEU A 10 -1.80 -18.10 -2.70
C LEU A 10 -2.20 -17.30 -3.94
N ALA A 11 -3.27 -16.50 -3.88
CA ALA A 11 -3.69 -15.65 -4.99
C ALA A 11 -2.58 -14.68 -5.43
N ASN A 12 -1.87 -14.08 -4.47
CA ASN A 12 -0.76 -13.17 -4.76
C ASN A 12 0.52 -13.86 -5.25
N VAL A 13 0.67 -15.16 -5.03
CA VAL A 13 1.72 -15.95 -5.64
C VAL A 13 1.31 -16.34 -7.06
N LEU A 14 0.07 -16.79 -7.24
CA LEU A 14 -0.48 -17.19 -8.54
C LEU A 14 -0.53 -16.02 -9.55
N ASN A 15 -0.86 -14.81 -9.09
CA ASN A 15 -0.85 -13.61 -9.93
C ASN A 15 0.55 -12.98 -10.10
N ALA A 16 1.62 -13.66 -9.65
CA ALA A 16 3.01 -13.24 -9.69
C ALA A 16 3.36 -11.91 -8.98
N SER A 17 2.42 -11.29 -8.27
CA SER A 17 2.69 -10.02 -7.55
C SER A 17 3.64 -10.21 -6.37
N THR A 18 3.58 -11.33 -5.65
CA THR A 18 4.50 -11.62 -4.55
C THR A 18 5.93 -11.88 -5.05
N PRO A 19 6.15 -12.73 -6.07
CA PRO A 19 7.44 -12.84 -6.74
C PRO A 19 7.98 -11.47 -7.20
N LEU A 20 7.14 -10.64 -7.83
CA LEU A 20 7.54 -9.30 -8.26
C LEU A 20 7.98 -8.42 -7.09
N GLY A 21 7.23 -8.42 -5.98
CA GLY A 21 7.60 -7.69 -4.76
C GLY A 21 8.93 -8.16 -4.18
N LEU A 22 9.22 -9.46 -4.22
CA LEU A 22 10.49 -10.02 -3.77
C LEU A 22 11.66 -9.63 -4.69
N VAL A 23 11.44 -9.64 -6.01
CA VAL A 23 12.44 -9.16 -6.97
C VAL A 23 12.75 -7.69 -6.73
N LEU A 24 11.72 -6.84 -6.57
CA LEU A 24 11.90 -5.42 -6.24
C LEU A 24 12.66 -5.22 -4.93
N ALA A 25 12.30 -5.98 -3.89
CA ALA A 25 12.98 -5.95 -2.60
C ALA A 25 14.47 -6.34 -2.72
N GLY A 26 14.77 -7.37 -3.53
CA GLY A 26 16.13 -7.81 -3.83
C GLY A 26 16.93 -6.78 -4.61
N LEU A 27 16.36 -6.21 -5.68
CA LEU A 27 16.99 -5.16 -6.48
C LEU A 27 17.28 -3.90 -5.66
N ALA A 28 16.40 -3.57 -4.71
CA ALA A 28 16.59 -2.44 -3.81
C ALA A 28 17.54 -2.74 -2.63
N GLY A 29 18.11 -3.95 -2.53
CA GLY A 29 19.01 -4.33 -1.44
C GLY A 29 18.36 -4.37 -0.07
N THR A 30 17.03 -4.53 -0.01
CA THR A 30 16.28 -4.48 1.24
C THR A 30 16.41 -5.78 2.02
N ARG A 31 16.36 -5.68 3.36
CA ARG A 31 16.36 -6.85 4.25
C ARG A 31 14.93 -7.37 4.37
N THR A 32 14.70 -8.60 3.91
CA THR A 32 13.39 -9.26 3.96
C THR A 32 13.27 -10.19 5.17
N PHE A 33 12.10 -10.20 5.81
CA PHE A 33 11.76 -11.11 6.89
C PHE A 33 10.25 -11.39 6.89
N ARG A 34 9.85 -12.48 7.56
CA ARG A 34 8.43 -12.85 7.65
C ARG A 34 7.73 -11.96 8.66
N GLY A 35 6.75 -11.20 8.19
CA GLY A 35 5.87 -10.39 9.01
C GLY A 35 4.65 -11.16 9.51
N PRO A 36 3.84 -10.54 10.39
CA PRO A 36 2.60 -11.13 10.84
C PRO A 36 1.62 -11.32 9.67
N ARG A 37 0.64 -12.22 9.85
CA ARG A 37 -0.50 -12.38 8.90
C ARG A 37 -0.12 -12.81 7.48
N GLY A 38 1.10 -13.32 7.27
CA GLY A 38 1.58 -13.79 5.96
C GLY A 38 2.15 -12.74 5.05
N LEU A 39 2.43 -11.58 5.61
CA LEU A 39 3.15 -10.54 4.90
C LEU A 39 4.64 -10.86 4.96
N ILE A 40 5.35 -10.47 3.93
CA ILE A 40 6.81 -10.43 3.90
C ILE A 40 7.18 -8.97 4.06
N VAL A 41 7.91 -8.63 5.11
CA VAL A 41 8.32 -7.26 5.36
C VAL A 41 9.74 -7.10 4.82
N ALA A 42 9.93 -6.10 3.98
CA ALA A 42 11.21 -5.70 3.41
C ALA A 42 11.55 -4.31 3.95
N THR A 43 12.78 -4.09 4.42
CA THR A 43 13.17 -2.83 5.09
C THR A 43 14.48 -2.28 4.55
N GLY A 44 14.69 -0.97 4.74
CA GLY A 44 15.89 -0.27 4.27
C GLY A 44 15.81 0.18 2.81
N TYR A 45 14.60 0.43 2.31
CA TYR A 45 14.40 0.88 0.93
C TYR A 45 15.02 2.27 0.69
N CYS A 46 16.07 2.33 -0.12
CA CYS A 46 16.85 3.56 -0.33
C CYS A 46 16.58 4.29 -1.65
N TRP A 47 15.76 3.73 -2.56
CA TRP A 47 15.49 4.38 -3.84
C TRP A 47 14.64 5.64 -3.68
N ARG A 48 14.82 6.60 -4.59
CA ARG A 48 14.19 7.94 -4.56
C ARG A 48 12.67 7.88 -4.74
N LEU A 49 12.17 6.88 -5.44
CA LEU A 49 10.74 6.67 -5.72
C LEU A 49 10.38 5.23 -5.37
N PRO A 50 9.18 4.96 -4.82
CA PRO A 50 8.12 5.92 -4.46
C PRO A 50 8.44 6.72 -3.17
N VAL A 51 7.86 7.92 -3.02
CA VAL A 51 8.12 8.82 -1.87
C VAL A 51 7.39 8.38 -0.57
N ALA A 52 6.61 7.30 -0.62
CA ALA A 52 5.87 6.76 0.52
C ALA A 52 6.79 6.17 1.61
N GLY A 53 6.34 6.17 2.87
CA GLY A 53 7.05 5.57 4.00
C GLY A 53 7.07 4.03 3.95
N ALA A 54 6.02 3.45 3.39
CA ALA A 54 5.91 2.04 3.04
C ALA A 54 5.04 1.88 1.79
N PHE A 55 5.16 0.75 1.10
CA PHE A 55 4.24 0.36 0.03
C PHE A 55 4.19 -1.16 -0.10
N THR A 56 3.08 -1.67 -0.59
CA THR A 56 2.86 -3.11 -0.76
C THR A 56 2.92 -3.52 -2.22
N VAL A 57 3.52 -4.67 -2.50
CA VAL A 57 3.47 -5.38 -3.78
C VAL A 57 3.13 -6.84 -3.52
N GLY A 58 1.90 -7.24 -3.83
CA GLY A 58 1.40 -8.58 -3.50
C GLY A 58 1.35 -8.83 -2.00
N ASN A 59 2.13 -9.78 -1.49
CA ASN A 59 2.30 -10.01 -0.04
C ASN A 59 3.57 -9.36 0.54
N VAL A 60 4.34 -8.62 -0.24
CA VAL A 60 5.58 -7.98 0.20
C VAL A 60 5.31 -6.52 0.55
N VAL A 61 5.55 -6.15 1.81
CA VAL A 61 5.45 -4.78 2.30
C VAL A 61 6.86 -4.21 2.41
N ILE A 62 7.16 -3.21 1.61
CA ILE A 62 8.48 -2.57 1.52
C ILE A 62 8.44 -1.27 2.31
N PHE A 63 9.24 -1.21 3.37
CA PHE A 63 9.43 -0.04 4.23
C PHE A 63 10.73 0.68 3.88
N ARG A 64 10.67 2.01 3.86
CA ARG A 64 11.86 2.85 3.82
C ARG A 64 12.60 2.88 5.17
N SER A 65 11.87 2.79 6.27
CA SER A 65 12.43 2.74 7.62
C SER A 65 13.06 1.38 7.95
N GLY A 66 13.82 1.33 9.05
CA GLY A 66 14.35 0.07 9.60
C GLY A 66 13.26 -0.87 10.14
N ALA A 67 13.65 -2.10 10.44
CA ALA A 67 12.76 -3.17 10.90
C ALA A 67 12.00 -2.85 12.19
N ASP A 68 12.65 -2.22 13.17
CA ASP A 68 12.03 -1.86 14.45
C ASP A 68 10.89 -0.85 14.27
N ALA A 69 11.12 0.18 13.44
CA ALA A 69 10.09 1.16 13.10
C ALA A 69 8.92 0.52 12.34
N ALA A 70 9.21 -0.36 11.38
CA ALA A 70 8.19 -1.05 10.59
C ALA A 70 7.28 -1.94 11.46
N LEU A 71 7.86 -2.66 12.43
CA LEU A 71 7.11 -3.57 13.31
C LEU A 71 6.31 -2.84 14.39
N THR A 72 6.75 -1.64 14.79
CA THR A 72 6.06 -0.82 15.80
C THR A 72 4.81 -0.16 15.22
N SER A 73 4.80 0.14 13.92
CA SER A 73 3.68 0.78 13.22
C SER A 73 2.55 -0.21 12.87
N ARG A 74 1.80 -0.66 13.88
CA ARG A 74 0.64 -1.57 13.69
C ARG A 74 -0.44 -1.02 12.76
N ALA A 75 -0.69 0.29 12.81
CA ALA A 75 -1.68 0.94 11.94
C ALA A 75 -1.25 0.88 10.47
N LEU A 76 0.00 1.26 10.19
CA LEU A 76 0.58 1.21 8.85
C LEU A 76 0.64 -0.23 8.31
N LEU A 77 1.07 -1.20 9.13
CA LEU A 77 1.01 -2.61 8.74
C LEU A 77 -0.41 -3.09 8.41
N GLY A 78 -1.43 -2.60 9.12
CA GLY A 78 -2.84 -2.89 8.82
C GLY A 78 -3.32 -2.25 7.52
N HIS A 79 -2.85 -1.04 7.20
CA HIS A 79 -3.09 -0.35 5.94
C HIS A 79 -2.49 -1.14 4.76
N GLU A 80 -1.21 -1.52 4.87
CA GLU A 80 -0.50 -2.32 3.87
C GLU A 80 -1.10 -3.73 3.69
N GLU A 81 -1.61 -4.34 4.77
CA GLU A 81 -2.34 -5.61 4.69
C GLU A 81 -3.58 -5.53 3.78
N ARG A 82 -4.29 -4.39 3.81
CA ARG A 82 -5.47 -4.17 2.96
C ARG A 82 -5.07 -4.02 1.50
N HIS A 83 -3.98 -3.32 1.21
CA HIS A 83 -3.39 -3.26 -0.15
C HIS A 83 -3.02 -4.64 -0.67
N SER A 84 -2.41 -5.49 0.16
CA SER A 84 -2.12 -6.87 -0.20
C SER A 84 -3.38 -7.67 -0.57
N THR A 85 -4.51 -7.39 0.09
CA THR A 85 -5.79 -8.00 -0.27
C THR A 85 -6.31 -7.44 -1.60
N GLN A 86 -6.20 -6.13 -1.83
CA GLN A 86 -6.58 -5.53 -3.10
C GLN A 86 -5.77 -6.09 -4.27
N TYR A 87 -4.47 -6.33 -4.10
CA TYR A 87 -3.63 -7.04 -5.08
C TYR A 87 -4.19 -8.42 -5.45
N ALA A 88 -4.67 -9.18 -4.46
CA ALA A 88 -5.23 -10.51 -4.68
C ALA A 88 -6.54 -10.43 -5.49
N TRP A 89 -7.37 -9.42 -5.22
CA TRP A 89 -8.63 -9.20 -5.93
C TRP A 89 -8.44 -8.62 -7.35
N CYS A 90 -7.43 -7.77 -7.54
CA CYS A 90 -7.14 -7.10 -8.81
C CYS A 90 -6.12 -7.85 -9.69
N LEU A 91 -5.93 -9.16 -9.45
CA LEU A 91 -5.04 -10.02 -10.25
C LEU A 91 -3.59 -9.50 -10.39
N GLY A 92 -3.05 -8.86 -9.35
CA GLY A 92 -1.64 -8.46 -9.35
C GLY A 92 -1.38 -7.09 -9.98
N LEU A 93 -0.70 -7.06 -11.13
CA LEU A 93 -0.27 -5.83 -11.81
C LEU A 93 -1.38 -4.84 -12.17
N PRO A 94 -2.59 -5.25 -12.61
CA PRO A 94 -3.65 -4.30 -12.94
C PRO A 94 -4.01 -3.37 -11.78
N PHE A 95 -3.86 -3.83 -10.53
CA PHE A 95 -4.03 -3.00 -9.34
C PHE A 95 -3.22 -1.71 -9.40
N LEU A 96 -1.94 -1.78 -9.78
CA LEU A 96 -1.06 -0.61 -9.83
C LEU A 96 -1.57 0.41 -10.84
N LEU A 97 -2.04 -0.04 -11.99
CA LEU A 97 -2.58 0.85 -13.03
C LEU A 97 -3.81 1.58 -12.51
N PHE A 98 -4.77 0.86 -11.91
CA PHE A 98 -5.96 1.49 -11.33
C PHE A 98 -5.62 2.39 -10.15
N TYR A 99 -4.66 2.00 -9.32
CA TYR A 99 -4.19 2.80 -8.20
C TYR A 99 -3.59 4.13 -8.67
N PHE A 100 -2.66 4.10 -9.64
CA PHE A 100 -2.04 5.32 -10.17
C PHE A 100 -3.04 6.21 -10.90
N ALA A 101 -3.98 5.62 -11.65
CA ALA A 101 -5.04 6.38 -12.29
C ALA A 101 -5.93 7.09 -11.25
N ALA A 102 -6.34 6.39 -10.19
CA ALA A 102 -7.12 6.96 -9.11
C ALA A 102 -6.36 8.02 -8.30
N ALA A 103 -5.06 7.79 -8.05
CA ALA A 103 -4.19 8.75 -7.39
C ALA A 103 -3.98 10.02 -8.23
N ALA A 104 -3.79 9.88 -9.54
CA ALA A 104 -3.68 11.01 -10.46
C ALA A 104 -4.99 11.82 -10.53
N TRP A 105 -6.13 11.12 -10.62
CA TRP A 105 -7.44 11.76 -10.56
C TRP A 105 -7.65 12.51 -9.23
N SER A 106 -7.27 11.88 -8.13
CA SER A 106 -7.32 12.50 -6.80
C SER A 106 -6.45 13.75 -6.73
N ALA A 107 -5.21 13.67 -7.22
CA ALA A 107 -4.28 14.78 -7.22
C ALA A 107 -4.83 15.96 -8.04
N ALA A 108 -5.38 15.68 -9.23
CA ALA A 108 -6.02 16.70 -10.06
C ALA A 108 -7.27 17.31 -9.39
N ARG A 109 -8.09 16.51 -8.69
CA ARG A 109 -9.39 16.95 -8.15
C ARG A 109 -9.33 17.49 -6.72
N TYR A 110 -8.37 17.08 -5.89
CA TYR A 110 -8.30 17.41 -4.45
C TYR A 110 -6.92 17.95 -4.02
N GLY A 111 -5.92 17.91 -4.91
CA GLY A 111 -4.56 18.39 -4.60
C GLY A 111 -3.76 17.41 -3.75
N ASP A 112 -4.20 16.16 -3.64
CA ASP A 112 -3.48 15.07 -2.97
C ASP A 112 -3.85 13.72 -3.61
N PRO A 113 -2.96 12.71 -3.57
CA PRO A 113 -3.21 11.42 -4.25
C PRO A 113 -4.15 10.46 -3.50
N ALA A 114 -4.59 10.78 -2.28
CA ALA A 114 -5.24 9.82 -1.39
C ALA A 114 -6.75 10.10 -1.18
N SER A 115 -7.15 11.35 -0.97
CA SER A 115 -8.53 11.76 -0.66
C SER A 115 -9.53 11.27 -1.71
N GLY A 116 -9.17 11.37 -2.98
CA GLY A 116 -9.93 10.93 -4.15
C GLY A 116 -9.83 9.44 -4.45
N ASN A 117 -8.82 8.73 -3.93
CA ASN A 117 -8.48 7.38 -4.33
C ASN A 117 -9.28 6.34 -3.50
N PRO A 118 -10.16 5.53 -4.11
CA PRO A 118 -10.95 4.54 -3.39
C PRO A 118 -10.09 3.46 -2.73
N PHE A 119 -8.93 3.13 -3.29
CA PHE A 119 -8.01 2.13 -2.74
C PHE A 119 -7.43 2.60 -1.40
N GLU A 120 -6.95 3.85 -1.36
CA GLU A 120 -6.44 4.51 -0.14
C GLU A 120 -7.53 4.67 0.93
N ARG A 121 -8.75 5.02 0.51
CA ARG A 121 -9.89 5.11 1.43
C ARG A 121 -10.26 3.77 2.04
N HIS A 122 -10.27 2.71 1.23
CA HIS A 122 -10.54 1.36 1.71
C HIS A 122 -9.40 0.82 2.59
N ALA A 123 -8.15 1.17 2.29
CA ALA A 123 -6.99 0.88 3.11
C ALA A 123 -6.98 1.67 4.43
N GLY A 124 -7.66 2.82 4.46
CA GLY A 124 -7.79 3.69 5.62
C GLY A 124 -6.75 4.81 5.58
N LEU A 125 -7.20 6.02 5.27
CA LEU A 125 -6.36 7.20 5.06
C LEU A 125 -5.48 7.51 6.28
N GLU A 126 -6.08 7.59 7.47
CA GLU A 126 -5.35 7.93 8.70
C GLU A 126 -4.25 6.91 9.04
N ALA A 127 -4.51 5.63 8.77
CA ALA A 127 -3.55 4.56 8.98
C ALA A 127 -2.34 4.63 8.02
N GLY A 128 -2.54 5.21 6.83
CA GLY A 128 -1.49 5.54 5.85
C GLY A 128 -0.86 6.93 6.05
N GLY A 129 -1.30 7.69 7.06
CA GLY A 129 -0.82 9.05 7.34
C GLY A 129 -1.47 10.16 6.52
N TYR A 130 -2.58 9.89 5.83
CA TYR A 130 -3.32 10.86 5.03
C TYR A 130 -4.51 11.45 5.78
N VAL A 131 -4.78 12.73 5.53
CA VAL A 131 -5.97 13.45 6.02
C VAL A 131 -6.95 13.61 4.87
N ASP A 132 -8.23 13.25 5.08
CA ASP A 132 -9.28 13.41 4.05
C ASP A 132 -9.54 14.89 3.75
N ARG A 133 -9.19 15.32 2.53
CA ARG A 133 -9.38 16.71 2.06
C ARG A 133 -10.71 16.95 1.33
N ARG A 134 -11.53 15.93 1.06
CA ARG A 134 -12.82 16.12 0.37
C ARG A 134 -13.74 17.05 1.15
N HIS A 135 -13.86 16.82 2.46
CA HIS A 135 -14.72 17.62 3.34
C HIS A 135 -14.29 19.08 3.45
N ARG A 136 -12.99 19.38 3.25
CA ARG A 136 -12.52 20.79 3.23
C ARG A 136 -12.95 21.53 1.97
N ARG A 137 -13.05 20.84 0.83
CA ARG A 137 -13.40 21.46 -0.46
C ARG A 137 -14.91 21.65 -0.62
N ASP A 138 -15.72 20.71 -0.14
CA ASP A 138 -17.20 20.86 -0.13
C ASP A 138 -17.66 22.02 0.75
N ARG A 139 -16.94 22.33 1.84
CA ARG A 139 -17.23 23.51 2.67
C ARG A 139 -16.89 24.83 1.98
N ARG A 140 -15.90 24.86 1.08
CA ARG A 140 -15.57 26.06 0.29
C ARG A 140 -16.62 26.34 -0.77
N HIS A 141 -17.12 25.31 -1.46
CA HIS A 141 -18.16 25.48 -2.48
C HIS A 141 -19.56 25.78 -1.93
N ARG A 142 -19.82 25.57 -0.63
CA ARG A 142 -21.10 25.95 0.01
C ARG A 142 -21.17 27.41 0.46
N HIS A 143 -20.08 28.16 0.35
CA HIS A 143 -19.98 29.56 0.80
C HIS A 143 -19.65 30.54 -0.33
N GLU A 144 -19.66 30.09 -1.58
CA GLU A 144 -19.63 30.91 -2.80
C GLU A 144 -21.01 30.87 -3.47
#